data_AF-A0A1B7Y3G4-F1
#
_entry.id   AF-A0A1B7Y3G4-F1
#
_cell.length_a   1.000
_cell.length_b   1.000
_cell.length_c   1.000
_cell.angle_alpha   90.00
_cell.angle_beta   90.00
_cell.angle_gamma   90.00
#
_symmetry.space_group_name_H-M   'P 1'
#
loop_
_entity.id
_entity.type
_entity.pdbx_description
1 polymer ?
#
loop_
_entity_poly.entity_id
_entity_poly.type
_entity_poly.pdbx_seq_one_letter_code
_entity_poly.pdbx_strand_id
1 'polypeptide(L)'
;METSPGVVTKQGIWPGPITVVGTGLLDRVTFFDHSNRSYANYGTYHNTFIDAPIITSGGLLTHYQPPPRQLASNSGQLWSANDAYYASASFKTTIGSVRTGFTEEQRNKVRAHVQVARQSGLRSRYWDIPDWPIGYRDYIWKVLIEEKVDMLNVDDLESAARRGWTQGYLRDVLWMSLVSTYLLGRTVFVLFLFRRLLKRQCRC
;
A
#
# COMPACT_ATOMS: atom_id res chain seq x y z
N MET A 1 30.52 -21.78 35.24
CA MET A 1 31.78 -21.16 34.81
C MET A 1 31.47 -19.73 34.47
N GLU A 2 31.87 -18.79 35.34
CA GLU A 2 31.66 -17.35 35.13
C GLU A 2 32.56 -16.86 34.00
N THR A 3 31.97 -16.22 33.00
CA THR A 3 32.70 -15.51 31.95
C THR A 3 32.73 -14.02 32.27
N SER A 4 33.94 -13.45 32.28
CA SER A 4 34.28 -12.01 32.30
C SER A 4 33.38 -11.17 31.36
N PRO A 5 33.20 -9.84 31.58
CA PRO A 5 31.94 -9.13 31.35
C PRO A 5 31.46 -9.16 29.89
N GLY A 6 30.70 -10.20 29.57
CA GLY A 6 29.28 -10.10 29.24
C GLY A 6 28.91 -9.32 27.98
N VAL A 7 29.54 -9.58 26.84
CA VAL A 7 28.83 -9.42 25.57
C VAL A 7 27.69 -10.43 25.56
N VAL A 8 26.51 -9.98 25.99
CA VAL A 8 25.27 -10.73 25.80
C VAL A 8 24.94 -10.61 24.31
N THR A 9 25.30 -11.61 23.52
CA THR A 9 24.66 -11.79 22.22
C THR A 9 23.18 -12.00 22.49
N LYS A 10 22.38 -10.93 22.38
CA LYS A 10 20.94 -11.07 22.23
C LYS A 10 20.76 -11.95 20.99
N GLN A 11 20.45 -13.23 21.18
CA GLN A 11 19.96 -14.12 20.13
C GLN A 11 18.58 -13.60 19.69
N GLY A 12 18.59 -12.46 19.01
CA GLY A 12 17.42 -11.84 18.37
C GLY A 12 17.33 -12.18 16.89
N ILE A 13 18.31 -12.92 16.35
CA ILE A 13 18.35 -13.33 14.95
C ILE A 13 18.08 -14.83 14.89
N TRP A 14 16.87 -15.17 14.48
CA TRP A 14 16.46 -16.53 14.21
C TRP A 14 16.76 -16.84 12.74
N PRO A 15 17.56 -17.88 12.43
CA PRO A 15 17.81 -18.25 11.04
C PRO A 15 16.48 -18.69 10.40
N GLY A 16 16.15 -18.08 9.27
CA GLY A 16 14.91 -18.33 8.54
C GLY A 16 15.05 -17.92 7.07
N PRO A 17 14.14 -18.38 6.19
CA PRO A 17 14.16 -18.02 4.78
C PRO A 17 13.94 -16.51 4.61
N ILE A 18 14.72 -15.90 3.72
CA ILE A 18 14.55 -14.50 3.30
C ILE A 18 13.91 -14.51 1.92
N THR A 19 12.77 -13.83 1.77
CA THR A 19 12.14 -13.57 0.47
C THR A 19 12.45 -12.14 0.04
N VAL A 20 13.15 -11.98 -1.09
CA VAL A 20 13.43 -10.67 -1.68
C VAL A 20 12.44 -10.42 -2.81
N VAL A 21 11.74 -9.28 -2.77
CA VAL A 21 10.79 -8.89 -3.82
C VAL A 21 11.14 -7.51 -4.34
N GLY A 22 11.44 -7.42 -5.64
CA GLY A 22 11.61 -6.17 -6.36
C GLY A 22 10.25 -5.55 -6.69
N THR A 23 10.02 -4.33 -6.24
CA THR A 23 8.77 -3.58 -6.47
C THR A 23 9.04 -2.34 -7.32
N GLY A 24 8.06 -1.92 -8.12
CA GLY A 24 8.15 -0.71 -8.94
C GLY A 24 7.90 -0.98 -10.42
N LEU A 25 8.31 -0.06 -11.27
CA LEU A 25 8.21 -0.18 -12.74
C LEU A 25 9.31 -1.09 -13.28
N LEU A 26 9.30 -2.35 -12.87
CA LEU A 26 10.24 -3.38 -13.35
C LEU A 26 9.66 -4.03 -14.61
N ASP A 27 10.39 -3.91 -15.72
CA ASP A 27 9.99 -4.56 -16.96
C ASP A 27 10.13 -6.08 -16.84
N ARG A 28 9.00 -6.78 -16.97
CA ARG A 28 8.96 -8.24 -16.93
C ARG A 28 9.87 -8.84 -17.99
N VAL A 29 9.98 -8.25 -19.18
CA VAL A 29 10.81 -8.81 -20.26
C VAL A 29 12.29 -8.73 -19.89
N THR A 30 12.75 -7.57 -19.44
CA THR A 30 14.12 -7.40 -18.92
C THR A 30 14.40 -8.32 -17.73
N PHE A 31 13.43 -8.48 -16.81
CA PHE A 31 13.63 -9.32 -15.64
C PHE A 31 13.58 -10.81 -15.97
N PHE A 32 12.86 -11.25 -17.00
CA PHE A 32 12.70 -12.66 -17.40
C PHE A 32 13.38 -13.03 -18.72
N ASP A 33 14.27 -12.20 -19.27
CA ASP A 33 15.08 -12.58 -20.43
C ASP A 33 15.94 -13.80 -20.07
N HIS A 34 15.50 -14.97 -20.49
CA HIS A 34 16.19 -16.23 -20.23
C HIS A 34 17.41 -16.40 -21.13
N SER A 35 17.48 -15.68 -22.26
CA SER A 35 18.50 -15.88 -23.29
C SER A 35 19.86 -15.26 -22.94
N ASN A 36 19.86 -14.20 -22.14
CA ASN A 36 21.08 -13.45 -21.78
C ASN A 36 21.49 -13.59 -20.31
N ARG A 37 20.97 -14.58 -19.57
CA ARG A 37 21.28 -14.71 -18.14
C ARG A 37 22.55 -15.49 -17.86
N SER A 38 23.30 -14.99 -16.88
CA SER A 38 24.57 -15.56 -16.43
C SER A 38 24.44 -16.79 -15.52
N TYR A 39 23.22 -17.20 -15.10
CA TYR A 39 23.00 -18.28 -14.14
C TYR A 39 22.04 -19.36 -14.68
N ALA A 40 22.56 -20.58 -14.88
CA ALA A 40 21.84 -21.72 -15.46
C ALA A 40 20.71 -22.31 -14.58
N ASN A 41 20.74 -22.09 -13.26
CA ASN A 41 19.85 -22.74 -12.29
C ASN A 41 18.65 -21.88 -11.87
N TYR A 42 18.33 -20.81 -12.61
CA TYR A 42 17.24 -19.88 -12.23
C TYR A 42 15.88 -20.56 -12.09
N GLY A 43 15.56 -21.53 -12.95
CA GLY A 43 14.31 -22.29 -12.85
C GLY A 43 14.23 -23.24 -11.64
N THR A 44 15.35 -23.46 -10.95
CA THR A 44 15.43 -24.31 -9.76
C THR A 44 15.44 -23.49 -8.47
N TYR A 45 16.03 -22.28 -8.50
CA TYR A 45 16.15 -21.41 -7.33
C TYR A 45 15.71 -19.98 -7.68
N HIS A 46 14.52 -19.60 -7.19
CA HIS A 46 14.03 -18.23 -7.26
C HIS A 46 14.34 -17.50 -5.94
N ASN A 47 15.43 -16.75 -5.91
CA ASN A 47 15.82 -15.97 -4.72
C ASN A 47 15.23 -14.55 -4.73
N THR A 48 14.72 -14.10 -5.88
CA THR A 48 14.18 -12.75 -6.08
C THR A 48 12.91 -12.83 -6.92
N PHE A 49 11.84 -12.25 -6.42
CA PHE A 49 10.55 -12.14 -7.11
C PHE A 49 10.32 -10.71 -7.57
N ILE A 50 9.42 -10.51 -8.53
CA ILE A 50 8.87 -9.19 -8.84
C ILE A 50 7.42 -9.07 -8.37
N ASP A 51 6.94 -7.84 -8.27
CA ASP A 51 5.57 -7.53 -7.88
C ASP A 51 4.62 -7.54 -9.10
N ALA A 52 3.54 -8.32 -9.04
CA ALA A 52 2.56 -8.41 -10.11
C ALA A 52 1.43 -7.39 -9.92
N PRO A 53 0.99 -6.64 -10.94
CA PRO A 53 -0.15 -5.75 -10.81
C PRO A 53 -1.46 -6.53 -10.60
N ILE A 54 -2.31 -6.09 -9.67
CA ILE A 54 -3.70 -6.56 -9.58
C ILE A 54 -4.53 -5.85 -10.66
N ILE A 55 -4.84 -6.57 -11.74
CA ILE A 55 -5.73 -6.09 -12.81
C ILE A 55 -7.10 -6.72 -12.62
N THR A 56 -8.14 -5.90 -12.50
CA THR A 56 -9.53 -6.35 -12.40
C THR A 56 -10.39 -5.71 -13.48
N SER A 57 -10.44 -6.38 -14.64
CA SER A 57 -11.52 -6.29 -15.62
C SER A 57 -11.57 -7.61 -16.39
N GLY A 58 -12.54 -8.47 -16.09
CA GLY A 58 -12.82 -9.68 -16.90
C GLY A 58 -12.12 -10.98 -16.48
N GLY A 59 -11.59 -11.06 -15.26
CA GLY A 59 -11.24 -12.33 -14.63
C GLY A 59 -9.98 -12.98 -15.17
N LEU A 60 -8.82 -12.39 -14.86
CA LEU A 60 -7.52 -13.04 -14.61
C LEU A 60 -6.46 -11.93 -14.55
N LEU A 61 -5.30 -12.21 -13.93
CA LEU A 61 -4.10 -11.36 -13.98
C LEU A 61 -3.49 -11.32 -15.40
N THR A 62 -4.32 -11.08 -16.41
CA THR A 62 -3.95 -11.06 -17.82
C THR A 62 -3.45 -9.70 -18.24
N HIS A 63 -2.36 -9.76 -19.01
CA HIS A 63 -1.82 -8.72 -19.87
C HIS A 63 -0.91 -7.70 -19.19
N TYR A 64 0.29 -8.17 -18.83
CA TYR A 64 1.47 -7.33 -18.99
C TYR A 64 1.67 -7.07 -20.49
N GLN A 65 1.51 -5.82 -20.93
CA GLN A 65 1.69 -5.42 -22.33
C GLN A 65 3.12 -4.89 -22.49
N PRO A 66 4.05 -5.64 -23.10
CA PRO A 66 5.42 -5.16 -23.27
C PRO A 66 5.45 -3.94 -24.21
N PRO A 67 6.42 -3.03 -24.06
CA PRO A 67 6.60 -1.92 -25.00
C PRO A 67 6.79 -2.47 -26.44
N PRO A 68 6.38 -1.72 -27.49
CA PRO A 68 6.14 -2.26 -28.84
C PRO A 68 7.36 -2.79 -29.63
N ARG A 69 8.53 -2.97 -29.00
CA ARG A 69 9.78 -3.34 -29.67
C ARG A 69 10.24 -4.79 -29.49
N GLN A 70 9.47 -5.65 -28.83
CA GLN A 70 9.87 -7.05 -28.69
C GLN A 70 8.76 -7.98 -29.16
N LEU A 71 9.12 -8.84 -30.11
CA LEU A 71 8.23 -9.75 -30.83
C LEU A 71 7.30 -10.49 -29.87
N ALA A 72 6.01 -10.42 -30.19
CA ALA A 72 4.96 -11.21 -29.59
C ALA A 72 5.24 -12.71 -29.77
N SER A 73 5.89 -13.33 -28.79
CA SER A 73 5.69 -14.76 -28.54
C SER A 73 4.48 -14.89 -27.64
N ASN A 74 3.33 -15.06 -28.29
CA ASN A 74 2.08 -15.62 -27.79
C ASN A 74 1.56 -15.09 -26.43
N SER A 75 0.59 -14.17 -26.53
CA SER A 75 -0.60 -14.11 -25.67
C SER A 75 -0.40 -14.13 -24.15
N GLY A 76 -0.39 -12.95 -23.53
CA GLY A 76 -0.98 -12.70 -22.20
C GLY A 76 -0.68 -13.72 -21.09
N GLN A 77 0.58 -14.14 -20.94
CA GLN A 77 0.94 -15.06 -19.87
C GLN A 77 0.59 -14.46 -18.50
N LEU A 78 -0.23 -15.21 -17.77
CA LEU A 78 -0.72 -14.92 -16.43
C LEU A 78 0.41 -14.91 -15.41
N TRP A 79 0.33 -14.03 -14.42
CA TRP A 79 1.22 -14.08 -13.26
C TRP A 79 0.92 -15.31 -12.40
N SER A 80 1.98 -16.01 -12.00
CA SER A 80 1.93 -17.17 -11.11
C SER A 80 2.92 -17.05 -9.95
N ALA A 81 2.81 -17.95 -8.98
CA ALA A 81 3.75 -18.04 -7.85
C ALA A 81 5.22 -18.30 -8.25
N ASN A 82 5.49 -18.73 -9.49
CA ASN A 82 6.85 -18.89 -10.00
C ASN A 82 7.43 -17.56 -10.52
N ASP A 83 6.58 -16.60 -10.86
CA ASP A 83 6.97 -15.33 -11.47
C ASP A 83 6.99 -14.19 -10.45
N ALA A 84 6.03 -14.20 -9.52
CA ALA A 84 5.83 -13.15 -8.55
C ALA A 84 5.52 -13.71 -7.17
N TYR A 85 5.75 -12.88 -6.15
CA TYR A 85 5.36 -13.21 -4.78
C TYR A 85 4.10 -12.45 -4.36
N TYR A 86 4.04 -11.15 -4.72
CA TYR A 86 2.88 -10.31 -4.47
C TYR A 86 2.05 -10.13 -5.73
N ALA A 87 0.74 -9.99 -5.53
CA ALA A 87 -0.14 -9.26 -6.43
C ALA A 87 -0.46 -7.93 -5.73
N SER A 88 -0.02 -6.80 -6.28
CA SER A 88 -0.18 -5.49 -5.66
C SER A 88 -0.90 -4.45 -6.51
N ALA A 89 -1.46 -3.46 -5.83
CA ALA A 89 -2.06 -2.28 -6.46
C ALA A 89 -2.00 -1.07 -5.54
N SER A 90 -2.08 0.14 -6.12
CA SER A 90 -2.26 1.36 -5.33
C SER A 90 -3.64 1.34 -4.69
N PHE A 91 -3.69 1.49 -3.37
CA PHE A 91 -4.93 1.67 -2.63
C PHE A 91 -5.67 2.91 -3.14
N LYS A 92 -4.95 4.02 -3.29
CA LYS A 92 -5.51 5.32 -3.69
C LYS A 92 -6.16 5.31 -5.07
N THR A 93 -5.55 4.66 -6.08
CA THR A 93 -6.13 4.62 -7.43
C THR A 93 -7.16 3.51 -7.59
N THR A 94 -7.02 2.42 -6.84
CA THR A 94 -7.84 1.21 -7.01
C THR A 94 -9.09 1.23 -6.15
N ILE A 95 -8.95 1.53 -4.85
CA ILE A 95 -10.05 1.57 -3.89
C ILE A 95 -10.57 3.00 -3.74
N GLY A 96 -9.66 3.98 -3.75
CA GLY A 96 -10.01 5.38 -3.64
C GLY A 96 -10.17 5.86 -2.21
N SER A 97 -10.94 6.93 -2.04
CA SER A 97 -11.20 7.54 -0.74
C SER A 97 -12.20 6.69 0.06
N VAL A 98 -11.87 6.42 1.33
CA VAL A 98 -12.74 5.76 2.31
C VAL A 98 -12.95 6.66 3.54
N ARG A 99 -12.87 7.99 3.33
CA ARG A 99 -12.97 9.00 4.40
C ARG A 99 -14.28 8.95 5.20
N THR A 100 -15.33 8.33 4.65
CA THR A 100 -16.63 8.12 5.30
C THR A 100 -16.86 6.65 5.65
N GLY A 101 -15.81 5.84 5.65
CA GLY A 101 -15.87 4.38 5.72
C GLY A 101 -15.77 3.72 4.35
N PHE A 102 -15.45 2.43 4.36
CA PHE A 102 -15.53 1.59 3.16
C PHE A 102 -17.00 1.35 2.80
N THR A 103 -17.36 1.59 1.54
CA THR A 103 -18.62 1.10 0.98
C THR A 103 -18.57 -0.42 0.79
N GLU A 104 -19.75 -1.04 0.67
CA GLU A 104 -19.82 -2.48 0.40
C GLU A 104 -19.18 -2.83 -0.96
N GLU A 105 -19.31 -1.95 -1.96
CA GLU A 105 -18.65 -2.10 -3.25
C GLU A 105 -17.13 -2.09 -3.12
N GLN A 106 -16.56 -1.17 -2.33
CA GLN A 106 -15.13 -1.12 -2.07
C GLN A 106 -14.64 -2.38 -1.35
N ARG A 107 -15.40 -2.90 -0.38
CA ARG A 107 -15.08 -4.18 0.29
C ARG A 107 -15.13 -5.35 -0.67
N ASN A 108 -16.17 -5.43 -1.50
CA ASN A 108 -16.30 -6.48 -2.52
C ASN A 108 -15.15 -6.43 -3.53
N LYS A 109 -14.69 -5.23 -3.89
CA LYS A 109 -13.50 -5.05 -4.72
C LYS A 109 -12.25 -5.62 -4.04
N VAL A 110 -12.02 -5.30 -2.77
CA VAL A 110 -10.90 -5.88 -2.00
C VAL A 110 -10.99 -7.41 -1.96
N ARG A 111 -12.17 -7.97 -1.67
CA ARG A 111 -12.39 -9.43 -1.64
C ARG A 111 -12.08 -10.08 -2.99
N ALA A 112 -12.53 -9.47 -4.09
CA ALA A 112 -12.24 -9.95 -5.44
C ALA A 112 -10.73 -9.94 -5.73
N HIS A 113 -10.02 -8.89 -5.33
CA HIS A 113 -8.56 -8.80 -5.50
C HIS A 113 -7.84 -9.89 -4.72
N VAL A 114 -8.22 -10.12 -3.46
CA VAL A 114 -7.67 -11.19 -2.61
C VAL A 114 -7.94 -12.56 -3.22
N GLN A 115 -9.15 -12.80 -3.73
CA GLN A 115 -9.51 -14.06 -4.37
C GLN A 115 -8.68 -14.32 -5.63
N VAL A 116 -8.54 -13.32 -6.50
CA VAL A 116 -7.74 -13.43 -7.73
C VAL A 116 -6.27 -13.68 -7.40
N ALA A 117 -5.69 -12.94 -6.45
CA ALA A 117 -4.32 -13.16 -6.01
C ALA A 117 -4.11 -14.60 -5.51
N ARG A 118 -5.03 -15.08 -4.66
CA ARG A 118 -4.97 -16.44 -4.10
C ARG A 118 -5.13 -17.52 -5.16
N GLN A 119 -6.00 -17.32 -6.16
CA GLN A 119 -6.15 -18.23 -7.31
C GLN A 119 -4.87 -18.32 -8.15
N SER A 120 -4.10 -17.23 -8.24
CA SER A 120 -2.78 -17.19 -8.89
C SER A 120 -1.62 -17.68 -8.00
N GLY A 121 -1.89 -18.09 -6.77
CA GLY A 121 -0.85 -18.48 -5.80
C GLY A 121 -0.04 -17.29 -5.25
N LEU A 122 -0.52 -16.06 -5.40
CA LEU A 122 0.15 -14.83 -5.01
C LEU A 122 -0.42 -14.26 -3.71
N ARG A 123 0.38 -13.44 -3.03
CA ARG A 123 -0.01 -12.71 -1.83
C ARG A 123 -0.58 -11.34 -2.20
N SER A 124 -1.81 -11.04 -1.80
CA SER A 124 -2.40 -9.72 -2.03
C SER A 124 -1.73 -8.63 -1.19
N ARG A 125 -1.47 -7.46 -1.81
CA ARG A 125 -0.87 -6.29 -1.15
C ARG A 125 -1.46 -4.99 -1.73
N TYR A 126 -1.60 -3.97 -0.88
CA TYR A 126 -1.85 -2.61 -1.36
C TYR A 126 -0.69 -1.68 -0.99
N TRP A 127 -0.27 -0.83 -1.92
CA TRP A 127 0.68 0.25 -1.70
C TRP A 127 -0.02 1.62 -1.78
N ASP A 128 0.66 2.72 -1.44
CA ASP A 128 0.07 4.07 -1.41
C ASP A 128 -1.18 4.13 -0.48
N ILE A 129 -1.03 3.52 0.70
CA ILE A 129 -1.99 3.64 1.80
C ILE A 129 -1.72 4.98 2.49
N PRO A 130 -2.73 5.82 2.74
CA PRO A 130 -2.54 7.11 3.41
C PRO A 130 -1.92 6.96 4.80
N ASP A 131 -0.82 7.68 5.07
CA ASP A 131 -0.15 7.65 6.38
C ASP A 131 -0.81 8.56 7.42
N TRP A 132 -1.57 9.56 6.96
CA TRP A 132 -2.21 10.55 7.82
C TRP A 132 -3.61 10.91 7.27
N PRO A 133 -4.62 11.18 8.14
CA PRO A 133 -4.60 11.10 9.60
C PRO A 133 -4.34 9.69 10.17
N ILE A 134 -3.72 9.59 11.35
CA ILE A 134 -3.37 8.30 11.98
C ILE A 134 -4.61 7.41 12.14
N GLY A 135 -5.71 7.94 12.69
CA GLY A 135 -6.94 7.17 12.81
C GLY A 135 -7.53 6.71 11.46
N TYR A 136 -7.29 7.46 10.39
CA TYR A 136 -7.73 7.09 9.04
C TYR A 136 -6.89 5.95 8.46
N ARG A 137 -5.56 6.04 8.60
CA ARG A 137 -4.61 4.97 8.27
C ARG A 137 -4.94 3.68 9.01
N ASP A 138 -5.10 3.76 10.33
CA ASP A 138 -5.39 2.65 11.22
C ASP A 138 -6.74 1.98 10.88
N TYR A 139 -7.74 2.78 10.51
CA TYR A 139 -9.02 2.27 10.01
C TYR A 139 -8.85 1.49 8.70
N ILE A 140 -8.06 2.00 7.75
CA ILE A 140 -7.77 1.28 6.50
C ILE A 140 -7.08 -0.05 6.81
N TRP A 141 -6.03 -0.04 7.62
CA TRP A 141 -5.31 -1.25 7.99
C TRP A 141 -6.21 -2.31 8.62
N LYS A 142 -7.10 -1.88 9.54
CA LYS A 142 -8.10 -2.76 10.14
C LYS A 142 -8.96 -3.45 9.07
N VAL A 143 -9.54 -2.67 8.17
CA VAL A 143 -10.43 -3.20 7.12
C VAL A 143 -9.68 -4.14 6.18
N LEU A 144 -8.45 -3.80 5.76
CA LEU A 144 -7.67 -4.69 4.90
C LEU A 144 -7.36 -6.04 5.57
N ILE A 145 -7.08 -6.06 6.87
CA ILE A 145 -6.91 -7.31 7.63
C ILE A 145 -8.24 -8.07 7.75
N GLU A 146 -9.35 -7.40 8.03
CA GLU A 146 -10.67 -8.01 8.09
C GLU A 146 -11.03 -8.70 6.76
N GLU A 147 -10.74 -8.04 5.64
CA GLU A 147 -10.95 -8.54 4.27
C GLU A 147 -9.87 -9.53 3.79
N LYS A 148 -8.97 -9.96 4.69
CA LYS A 148 -7.98 -11.03 4.47
C LYS A 148 -6.92 -10.70 3.41
N VAL A 149 -6.52 -9.44 3.29
CA VAL A 149 -5.33 -9.05 2.53
C VAL A 149 -4.10 -9.72 3.17
N ASP A 150 -3.27 -10.36 2.34
CA ASP A 150 -2.19 -11.23 2.84
C ASP A 150 -0.98 -10.44 3.35
N MET A 151 -0.69 -9.27 2.77
CA MET A 151 0.42 -8.41 3.16
C MET A 151 -0.04 -6.97 3.37
N LEU A 152 0.13 -6.48 4.60
CA LEU A 152 -0.14 -5.08 4.94
C LEU A 152 1.10 -4.23 4.70
N ASN A 153 1.00 -3.24 3.82
CA ASN A 153 2.05 -2.25 3.63
C ASN A 153 1.98 -1.20 4.75
N VAL A 154 3.08 -1.01 5.46
CA VAL A 154 3.17 -0.14 6.64
C VAL A 154 4.46 0.65 6.58
N ASP A 155 4.36 1.96 6.70
CA ASP A 155 5.52 2.86 6.81
C ASP A 155 5.88 3.12 8.29
N ASP A 156 4.91 3.03 9.20
CA ASP A 156 5.08 3.17 10.66
C ASP A 156 4.98 1.79 11.35
N LEU A 157 6.11 1.08 11.37
CA LEU A 157 6.23 -0.26 11.94
C LEU A 157 5.93 -0.29 13.43
N GLU A 158 6.27 0.77 14.17
CA GLU A 158 6.02 0.86 15.60
C GLU A 158 4.51 0.91 15.88
N SER A 159 3.76 1.74 15.16
CA SER A 159 2.30 1.79 15.28
C SER A 159 1.63 0.49 14.85
N ALA A 160 2.12 -0.16 13.78
CA ALA A 160 1.58 -1.45 13.38
C ALA A 160 1.84 -2.55 14.41
N ALA A 161 3.00 -2.52 15.07
CA ALA A 161 3.39 -3.52 16.08
C ALA A 161 2.61 -3.37 17.41
N ARG A 162 2.23 -2.14 17.80
CA ARG A 162 1.59 -1.87 19.09
C ARG A 162 0.21 -2.51 19.26
N ARG A 163 -0.47 -2.89 18.17
CA ARG A 163 -1.86 -3.42 18.10
C ARG A 163 -2.90 -2.44 18.72
N GLY A 164 -4.16 -2.48 18.27
CA GLY A 164 -5.23 -1.61 18.81
C GLY A 164 -5.62 -0.40 17.94
N TRP A 165 -5.57 -0.55 16.61
CA TRP A 165 -5.97 0.43 15.58
C TRP A 165 -7.43 0.95 15.66
N THR A 166 -8.21 0.52 16.65
CA THR A 166 -9.65 0.82 16.78
C THR A 166 -9.96 2.05 17.62
N GLN A 167 -8.95 2.72 18.19
CA GLN A 167 -9.14 3.75 19.21
C GLN A 167 -8.77 5.14 18.66
N GLY A 168 -9.73 5.88 18.12
CA GLY A 168 -9.56 7.34 17.93
C GLY A 168 -10.04 7.94 16.62
N TYR A 169 -10.35 7.17 15.58
CA TYR A 169 -10.69 7.72 14.26
C TYR A 169 -11.81 8.77 14.29
N LEU A 170 -12.98 8.45 14.88
CA LEU A 170 -14.09 9.40 14.96
C LEU A 170 -13.73 10.64 15.77
N ARG A 171 -12.94 10.46 16.84
CA ARG A 171 -12.46 11.56 17.68
C ARG A 171 -11.53 12.48 16.90
N ASP A 172 -10.60 11.92 16.13
CA ASP A 172 -9.62 12.69 15.35
C ASP A 172 -10.30 13.44 14.20
N VAL A 173 -11.25 12.82 13.51
CA VAL A 173 -12.05 13.49 12.45
C VAL A 173 -12.88 14.62 13.04
N LEU A 174 -13.56 14.39 14.15
CA LEU A 174 -14.35 15.42 14.83
C LEU A 174 -13.47 16.60 15.27
N TRP A 175 -12.31 16.33 15.88
CA TRP A 175 -11.35 17.37 16.26
C TRP A 175 -10.84 18.14 15.04
N MET A 176 -10.47 17.45 13.95
CA MET A 176 -10.00 18.10 12.73
C MET A 176 -11.09 19.00 12.12
N SER A 177 -12.33 18.52 12.03
CA SER A 177 -13.44 19.34 11.55
C SER A 177 -13.65 20.58 12.42
N LEU A 178 -13.67 20.42 13.75
CA LEU A 178 -13.83 21.55 14.68
C LEU A 178 -12.70 22.59 14.54
N VAL A 179 -11.44 22.14 14.51
CA VAL A 179 -10.28 23.03 14.36
C VAL A 179 -10.28 23.72 13.00
N SER A 180 -10.57 23.00 11.91
CA SER A 180 -10.66 23.59 10.58
C SER A 180 -11.77 24.62 10.49
N THR A 181 -12.98 24.33 10.98
CA THR A 181 -14.10 25.30 10.99
C THR A 181 -13.77 26.53 11.82
N TYR A 182 -13.11 26.36 12.97
CA TYR A 182 -12.67 27.49 13.81
C TYR A 182 -11.65 28.39 13.09
N LEU A 183 -10.61 27.81 12.48
CA LEU A 183 -9.59 28.56 11.75
C LEU A 183 -10.18 29.30 10.55
N LEU A 184 -11.06 28.64 9.79
CA LEU A 184 -11.75 29.24 8.65
C LEU A 184 -12.65 30.40 9.10
N GLY A 185 -13.42 30.21 10.18
CA GLY A 185 -14.27 31.25 10.76
C GLY A 185 -13.48 32.46 11.29
N ARG A 186 -12.37 32.23 11.99
CA ARG A 186 -11.46 33.30 12.46
C ARG A 186 -10.88 34.08 11.29
N THR A 187 -10.46 33.39 10.24
CA THR A 187 -9.87 34.02 9.05
C THR A 187 -10.90 34.91 8.34
N VAL A 188 -12.13 34.43 8.16
CA VAL A 188 -13.24 35.21 7.59
C VAL A 188 -13.58 36.42 8.45
N PHE A 189 -13.61 36.28 9.77
CA PHE A 189 -13.89 37.39 10.69
C PHE A 189 -12.82 38.49 10.64
N VAL A 190 -11.53 38.12 10.62
CA VAL A 190 -10.43 39.08 10.48
C VAL A 190 -10.52 39.81 9.15
N LEU A 191 -10.79 39.10 8.04
CA LEU A 191 -10.98 39.73 6.72
C LEU A 191 -12.18 40.69 6.72
N PHE A 192 -13.27 40.34 7.41
CA PHE A 192 -14.43 41.21 7.57
C PHE A 192 -14.09 42.49 8.33
N LEU A 193 -13.39 42.39 9.46
CA LEU A 193 -12.95 43.54 10.24
C LEU A 193 -11.99 44.42 9.45
N PHE A 194 -11.01 43.82 8.75
CA PHE A 194 -10.05 44.55 7.91
C PHE A 194 -10.74 45.31 6.77
N ARG A 195 -11.68 44.67 6.07
CA ARG A 195 -12.51 45.35 5.06
C ARG A 195 -13.34 46.49 5.65
N ARG A 196 -13.86 46.33 6.87
CA ARG A 196 -14.64 47.38 7.54
C ARG A 196 -13.77 48.58 7.95
N LEU A 197 -12.52 48.34 8.36
CA LEU A 197 -11.55 49.38 8.68
C LEU A 197 -11.11 50.16 7.43
N LEU A 198 -10.80 49.47 6.32
CA LEU A 198 -10.48 50.12 5.04
C LEU A 198 -11.61 51.02 4.54
N LYS A 199 -12.87 50.56 4.61
CA LYS A 199 -14.03 51.38 4.24
C LYS A 199 -14.21 52.64 5.10
N ARG A 200 -13.73 52.64 6.36
CA ARG A 200 -13.77 53.81 7.24
C ARG A 200 -12.68 54.83 6.89
N GLN A 201 -11.49 54.38 6.49
CA GLN A 201 -10.39 55.26 6.09
C GLN A 201 -10.63 55.96 4.75
N CYS A 202 -11.34 55.34 3.79
CA CYS A 202 -11.68 55.98 2.51
C CYS A 202 -12.89 56.96 2.58
N ARG A 203 -13.47 57.19 3.76
CA ARG A 203 -14.57 58.15 3.97
C ARG A 203 -14.13 59.45 4.67
N CYS A 204 -12.82 59.64 4.85
CA CYS A 204 -12.21 60.88 5.33
C CYS A 204 -11.55 61.62 4.17
#